data_AF-A0A1Y0VPF6-F1
#
_entry.id   AF-A0A1Y0VPF6-F1
#
_cell.length_a   1.000
_cell.length_b   1.000
_cell.length_c   1.000
_cell.angle_alpha   90.00
_cell.angle_beta   90.00
_cell.angle_gamma   90.00
#
_symmetry.space_group_name_H-M   'P 1'
#
loop_
_entity.id
_entity.type
_entity.pdbx_description
1 polymer ?
#
loop_
_entity_poly.entity_id
_entity_poly.type
_entity_poly.pdbx_seq_one_letter_code
_entity_poly.pdbx_strand_id
1 'polypeptide(L)' 'MGLGLGLGTSGHTVGSAKAVQLGSIQGAMASVSVVIVALAMDILVPIYARLFL' A
#
# COMPACT_ATOMS: atom_id res chain seq x y z
N MET A 1 -10.09 -11.27 6.34
CA MET A 1 -8.75 -10.74 6.72
C MET A 1 -7.97 -10.14 5.54
N GLY A 2 -8.08 -10.63 4.29
CA GLY A 2 -7.22 -10.15 3.19
C GLY A 2 -7.67 -8.92 2.39
N LEU A 3 -8.94 -8.53 2.46
CA LEU A 3 -9.51 -7.52 1.54
C LEU A 3 -8.91 -6.11 1.72
N GLY A 4 -8.84 -5.62 2.97
CA GLY A 4 -8.25 -4.30 3.26
C GLY A 4 -6.75 -4.26 2.93
N LEU A 5 -6.02 -5.33 3.24
CA LEU A 5 -4.60 -5.45 2.93
C LEU A 5 -4.37 -5.38 1.43
N GLY A 6 -5.09 -6.18 0.63
CA GLY A 6 -4.95 -6.19 -0.83
C GLY A 6 -5.26 -4.84 -1.48
N LEU A 7 -6.27 -4.14 -0.97
CA LEU A 7 -6.63 -2.80 -1.43
C LEU A 7 -5.53 -1.78 -1.09
N GLY A 8 -4.93 -1.86 0.10
CA GLY A 8 -3.82 -1.00 0.51
C GLY A 8 -2.50 -1.30 -0.21
N THR A 9 -2.24 -2.57 -0.57
CA THR A 9 -0.99 -2.96 -1.25
C THR A 9 -0.95 -2.62 -2.74
N SER A 10 -2.07 -2.17 -3.32
CA SER A 10 -2.13 -1.71 -4.73
C SER A 10 -1.23 -0.49 -5.02
N GLY A 11 -0.62 0.10 -4.00
CA GLY A 11 0.31 1.24 -4.11
C GLY A 11 -0.38 2.56 -4.45
N HIS A 12 -1.70 2.55 -4.64
CA HIS A 12 -2.52 3.72 -4.94
C HIS A 12 -3.56 3.92 -3.83
N THR A 13 -3.62 5.14 -3.29
CA THR A 13 -4.54 5.53 -2.22
C THR A 13 -6.02 5.35 -2.59
N VAL A 14 -6.34 5.17 -3.87
CA VAL A 14 -7.66 4.81 -4.41
C VAL A 14 -8.18 3.50 -3.80
N GLY A 15 -7.34 2.47 -3.67
CA GLY A 15 -7.73 1.21 -3.04
C GLY A 15 -8.06 1.39 -1.56
N SER A 16 -7.28 2.19 -0.84
CA SER A 16 -7.54 2.53 0.56
C SER A 16 -8.84 3.33 0.75
N ALA A 17 -9.18 4.24 -0.18
CA ALA A 17 -10.45 4.95 -0.15
C ALA A 17 -11.64 3.98 -0.25
N LYS A 18 -11.53 2.94 -1.09
CA LYS A 18 -12.53 1.87 -1.16
C LYS A 18 -12.57 1.03 0.12
N ALA A 19 -11.42 0.74 0.71
CA ALA A 19 -11.33 -0.05 1.93
C ALA A 19 -12.03 0.61 3.13
N VAL A 20 -11.94 1.93 3.25
CA VAL A 20 -12.66 2.71 4.28
C VAL A 20 -14.19 2.57 4.12
N GLN A 21 -14.70 2.56 2.89
CA GLN A 21 -16.13 2.34 2.62
C GLN A 21 -16.60 0.93 2.98
N LEU A 22 -15.68 -0.05 2.99
CA LEU A 22 -15.96 -1.46 3.32
C LEU A 22 -15.93 -1.71 4.84
N GLY A 23 -15.60 -0.70 5.65
CA GLY A 23 -15.64 -0.75 7.09
C GLY A 23 -14.32 -0.33 7.76
N SER A 24 -14.40 -0.07 9.06
CA SER A 24 -13.27 0.44 9.86
C SER A 24 -12.07 -0.50 9.87
N ILE A 25 -12.29 -1.82 10.00
CA ILE A 25 -11.22 -2.83 9.98
C ILE A 25 -10.52 -2.82 8.62
N GLN A 26 -11.28 -2.69 7.53
CA GLN A 26 -10.73 -2.77 6.17
C GLN A 26 -9.95 -1.49 5.85
N GLY A 27 -10.48 -0.33 6.24
CA GLY A 27 -9.77 0.94 6.16
C GLY A 27 -8.49 0.96 6.98
N ALA A 28 -8.53 0.47 8.22
CA ALA A 28 -7.35 0.35 9.06
C ALA A 28 -6.28 -0.56 8.44
N MET A 29 -6.67 -1.76 7.98
CA MET A 29 -5.75 -2.68 7.29
C MET A 29 -5.16 -2.06 6.02
N ALA A 30 -5.95 -1.36 5.22
CA ALA A 30 -5.47 -0.71 4.01
C ALA A 30 -4.48 0.42 4.31
N SER A 31 -4.71 1.20 5.38
CA SER A 31 -3.80 2.27 5.79
C SER A 31 -2.41 1.74 6.19
N VAL A 32 -2.36 0.66 6.98
CA VAL A 32 -1.10 0.03 7.39
C VAL A 32 -0.39 -0.57 6.19
N SER A 33 -1.12 -1.24 5.28
CA SER A 33 -0.53 -1.79 4.06
C SER A 33 0.07 -0.73 3.13
N VAL A 34 -0.57 0.44 2.97
CA VAL A 34 -0.01 1.53 2.15
C VAL A 34 1.33 2.01 2.71
N VAL A 35 1.44 2.18 4.04
CA VAL A 35 2.68 2.63 4.68
C VAL A 35 3.82 1.64 4.43
N ILE A 36 3.55 0.33 4.54
CA ILE A 36 4.55 -0.71 4.28
C ILE A 36 4.99 -0.70 2.81
N VAL A 37 4.06 -0.58 1.86
CA VAL A 37 4.40 -0.53 0.44
C VAL A 37 5.19 0.73 0.07
N ALA A 38 4.83 1.89 0.62
CA ALA A 38 5.57 3.13 0.42
C ALA A 38 7.02 3.00 0.91
N LEU A 39 7.21 2.48 2.13
CA LEU A 39 8.55 2.25 2.68
C LEU A 39 9.36 1.27 1.81
N ALA A 40 8.73 0.20 1.31
CA ALA A 40 9.39 -0.72 0.41
C ALA A 40 9.84 -0.03 -0.88
N MET A 41 9.01 0.83 -1.46
CA MET A 41 9.34 1.58 -2.69
C MET A 41 10.44 2.62 -2.46
N ASP A 42 10.43 3.32 -1.32
CA ASP A 42 11.49 4.29 -0.98
C ASP A 42 12.88 3.64 -0.91
N ILE A 43 12.95 2.34 -0.60
CA ILE A 43 14.20 1.56 -0.60
C ILE A 43 14.49 0.99 -1.99
N LEU A 44 13.48 0.40 -2.63
CA LEU A 44 13.66 -0.37 -3.86
C LEU A 44 13.93 0.53 -5.08
N VAL A 45 13.29 1.70 -5.15
CA VAL A 45 13.43 2.64 -6.27
C VAL A 45 14.86 3.18 -6.41
N PRO A 46 15.53 3.69 -5.35
CA PRO A 46 16.92 4.13 -5.46
C PRO A 46 17.90 3.00 -5.83
N ILE A 47 17.66 1.78 -5.35
CA ILE A 47 18.48 0.61 -5.67
C ILE A 47 18.33 0.27 -7.15
N TYR A 48 17.09 0.21 -7.65
CA TYR A 48 16.81 -0.04 -9.05
C TYR A 48 17.45 1.03 -9.95
N ALA A 49 17.31 2.30 -9.59
CA ALA A 49 17.91 3.40 -10.34
C ALA A 49 19.44 3.28 -10.40
N ARG A 50 20.11 2.88 -9.31
CA ARG A 50 21.59 2.72 -9.32
C ARG A 50 22.10 1.52 -10.12
N LEU A 51 21.26 0.50 -10.32
CA LEU A 51 21.66 -0.74 -11.00
C LEU A 51 21.36 -0.72 -12.50
N PHE A 52 20.33 0.00 -12.92
CA PHE A 52 19.77 -0.12 -14.27
C PHE A 52 19.59 1.21 -15.03
N LEU A 53 19.77 2.37 -14.38
CA LEU A 53 19.83 3.69 -15.01
C LEU A 53 21.24 4.27 -14.91
#